data_AF-A0A5E6Z8V7-F1
#
_entry.id   AF-A0A5E6Z8V7-F1
#
_cell.length_a   1.000
_cell.length_b   1.000
_cell.length_c   1.000
_cell.angle_alpha   90.00
_cell.angle_beta   90.00
_cell.angle_gamma   90.00
#
_symmetry.space_group_name_H-M   'P 1'
#
loop_
_entity.id
_entity.type
_entity.pdbx_description
1 polymer ?
#
loop_
_entity_poly.entity_id
_entity_poly.type
_entity_poly.pdbx_seq_one_letter_code
_entity_poly.pdbx_strand_id
1 'polypeptide(L)'
;MPDDEKGPLLEGIYRTRLKQQPPAEWKDLSRDERAAKMTAALIDFWSKSEVLLRQLGQDRASSIKDYLVDKGGLADDRVYFIDATLGQAESDGRVISPLHLDSE
;
A
#
# COMPACT_ATOMS: atom_id res chain seq x y z
N MET A 1 9.78 3.02 -18.11
CA MET A 1 8.83 3.95 -18.76
C MET A 1 9.51 5.31 -18.86
N PRO A 2 9.49 5.94 -20.04
CA PRO A 2 9.96 7.31 -20.26
C PRO A 2 9.32 8.33 -19.28
N ASP A 3 10.05 9.39 -18.93
CA ASP A 3 9.63 10.38 -17.91
C ASP A 3 8.52 11.31 -18.41
N ASP A 4 8.42 11.52 -19.71
CA ASP A 4 7.36 12.27 -20.38
C ASP A 4 6.01 11.52 -20.33
N GLU A 5 6.01 10.19 -20.33
CA GLU A 5 4.80 9.36 -20.21
C GLU A 5 4.23 9.29 -18.79
N LYS A 6 5.05 9.52 -17.75
CA LYS A 6 4.64 9.42 -16.33
C LYS A 6 3.51 10.37 -15.96
N GLY A 7 3.57 11.61 -16.44
CA GLY A 7 2.59 12.64 -16.11
C GLY A 7 1.19 12.32 -16.66
N PRO A 8 1.04 12.11 -17.98
CA PRO A 8 -0.23 11.72 -18.58
C PRO A 8 -0.81 10.42 -18.00
N LEU A 9 0.06 9.44 -17.71
CA LEU A 9 -0.38 8.18 -17.08
C LEU A 9 -0.94 8.41 -15.67
N LEU A 10 -0.25 9.18 -14.83
CA LEU A 10 -0.72 9.51 -13.48
C LEU A 10 -2.09 10.20 -13.51
N GLU A 11 -2.29 11.12 -14.46
CA GLU A 11 -3.57 11.80 -14.64
C GLU A 11 -4.68 10.84 -15.11
N GLY A 12 -4.35 9.91 -16.00
CA GLY A 12 -5.25 8.82 -16.41
C GLY A 12 -5.66 7.94 -15.23
N ILE A 13 -4.71 7.55 -14.39
CA ILE A 13 -4.95 6.77 -13.17
C ILE A 13 -5.82 7.56 -12.20
N TYR A 14 -5.50 8.82 -11.94
CA TYR A 14 -6.27 9.70 -11.07
C TYR A 14 -7.75 9.75 -11.49
N ARG A 15 -8.03 10.04 -12.77
CA ARG A 15 -9.40 10.09 -13.28
C ARG A 15 -10.11 8.76 -13.18
N THR A 16 -9.43 7.66 -13.52
CA THR A 16 -10.03 6.32 -13.52
C THR A 16 -10.36 5.86 -12.11
N ARG A 17 -9.48 6.12 -11.14
CA ARG A 17 -9.63 5.65 -9.76
C ARG A 17 -10.56 6.53 -8.94
N LEU A 18 -10.35 7.86 -8.96
CA LEU A 18 -11.15 8.80 -8.17
C LEU A 18 -12.44 9.22 -8.87
N LYS A 19 -12.63 8.85 -10.15
CA LYS A 19 -13.81 9.22 -10.97
C LYS A 19 -14.04 10.72 -11.05
N GLN A 20 -12.98 11.51 -10.95
CA GLN A 20 -13.04 12.98 -10.98
C GLN A 20 -11.90 13.57 -11.80
N GLN A 21 -12.13 14.78 -12.31
CA GLN A 21 -11.08 15.54 -12.99
C GLN A 21 -10.11 16.15 -11.95
N PRO A 22 -8.84 16.35 -12.32
CA PRO A 22 -7.95 17.18 -11.51
C PRO A 22 -8.58 18.56 -11.29
N PRO A 23 -8.54 19.11 -10.06
CA PRO A 23 -9.08 20.44 -9.78
C PRO A 23 -8.52 21.50 -10.72
N ALA A 24 -9.38 22.46 -11.10
CA ALA A 24 -9.01 23.50 -12.07
C ALA A 24 -7.87 24.37 -11.55
N GLU A 25 -7.83 24.63 -10.24
CA GLU A 25 -6.77 25.37 -9.57
C GLU A 25 -5.38 24.70 -9.66
N TRP A 26 -5.30 23.41 -10.01
CA TRP A 26 -4.01 22.75 -10.20
C TRP A 26 -3.36 23.05 -11.54
N LYS A 27 -4.04 23.75 -12.45
CA LYS A 27 -3.48 24.17 -13.74
C LYS A 27 -2.33 25.17 -13.59
N ASP A 28 -2.37 25.99 -12.55
CA ASP A 28 -1.38 27.02 -12.28
C ASP A 28 -0.17 26.51 -11.48
N LEU A 29 -0.23 25.26 -11.01
CA LEU A 29 0.87 24.62 -10.29
C LEU A 29 1.97 24.16 -11.23
N SER A 30 3.18 24.05 -10.70
CA SER A 30 4.26 23.35 -11.41
C SER A 30 3.88 21.89 -11.67
N ARG A 31 4.53 21.28 -12.68
CA ARG A 31 4.32 19.87 -13.02
C ARG A 31 4.54 18.95 -11.80
N ASP A 32 5.58 19.22 -11.03
CA ASP A 32 5.98 18.39 -9.89
C ASP A 32 4.99 18.53 -8.73
N GLU A 33 4.55 19.75 -8.41
CA GLU A 33 3.52 19.98 -7.38
C GLU A 33 2.20 19.32 -7.75
N ARG A 34 1.79 19.42 -9.01
CA ARG A 34 0.58 18.76 -9.51
C ARG A 34 0.69 17.23 -9.41
N ALA A 35 1.84 16.66 -9.79
CA ALA A 35 2.09 15.23 -9.68
C ALA A 35 2.09 14.75 -8.22
N ALA A 36 2.71 15.52 -7.31
CA ALA A 36 2.70 15.23 -5.89
C ALA A 36 1.28 15.25 -5.31
N LYS A 37 0.46 16.25 -5.65
CA LYS A 37 -0.95 16.32 -5.21
C LYS A 37 -1.81 15.16 -5.75
N MET A 38 -1.65 14.79 -7.03
CA MET A 38 -2.34 13.62 -7.60
C MET A 38 -1.94 12.32 -6.90
N THR A 39 -0.65 12.15 -6.65
CA THR A 39 -0.11 10.97 -5.96
C THR A 39 -0.65 10.89 -4.54
N ALA A 40 -0.63 12.00 -3.79
CA ALA A 40 -1.18 12.06 -2.44
C ALA A 40 -2.68 11.72 -2.41
N ALA A 41 -3.46 12.25 -3.36
CA ALA A 41 -4.89 11.95 -3.46
C ALA A 41 -5.16 10.48 -3.81
N LEU A 42 -4.35 9.86 -4.67
CA LEU A 42 -4.43 8.43 -4.96
C LEU A 42 -4.06 7.56 -3.76
N ILE A 43 -3.03 7.94 -3.01
CA ILE A 43 -2.63 7.25 -1.77
C ILE A 43 -3.75 7.33 -0.74
N ASP A 44 -4.34 8.50 -0.53
CA ASP A 44 -5.49 8.70 0.37
C ASP A 44 -6.72 7.90 -0.09
N PHE A 45 -6.96 7.83 -1.40
CA PHE A 45 -8.05 7.01 -1.93
C PHE A 45 -7.83 5.51 -1.65
N TRP A 46 -6.63 5.00 -1.88
CA TRP A 46 -6.32 3.58 -1.65
C TRP A 46 -6.21 3.22 -0.16
N SER A 47 -5.75 4.15 0.69
CA SER A 47 -5.64 3.91 2.14
C SER A 47 -7.00 3.70 2.81
N LYS A 48 -8.10 4.12 2.17
CA LYS A 48 -9.47 3.88 2.64
C LYS A 48 -10.02 2.51 2.23
N SER A 49 -9.30 1.75 1.41
CA SER A 49 -9.74 0.43 0.96
C SER A 49 -9.12 -0.67 1.82
N GLU A 50 -9.92 -1.24 2.72
CA GLU A 50 -9.47 -2.32 3.58
C GLU A 50 -8.93 -3.53 2.81
N VAL A 51 -9.56 -3.85 1.67
CA VAL A 51 -9.13 -4.94 0.78
C VAL A 51 -7.74 -4.66 0.21
N LEU A 52 -7.48 -3.45 -0.29
CA LEU A 52 -6.16 -3.10 -0.82
C LEU A 52 -5.10 -3.05 0.28
N LEU A 53 -5.45 -2.57 1.48
CA LEU A 53 -4.55 -2.58 2.62
C LEU A 53 -4.20 -4.00 3.07
N ARG A 54 -5.17 -4.91 3.07
CA ARG A 54 -4.94 -6.33 3.37
C ARG A 54 -4.01 -6.98 2.36
N GLN A 55 -4.24 -6.76 1.06
CA GLN A 55 -3.34 -7.25 0.01
C GLN A 55 -1.92 -6.69 0.19
N LEU A 56 -1.79 -5.38 0.43
CA LEU A 56 -0.49 -4.76 0.69
C LEU A 56 0.22 -5.35 1.92
N GLY A 57 -0.54 -5.67 2.98
CA GLY A 57 -0.02 -6.34 4.16
C GLY A 57 0.53 -7.74 3.85
N GLN A 58 -0.21 -8.52 3.06
CA GLN A 58 0.20 -9.86 2.61
C GLN A 58 1.46 -9.80 1.72
N ASP A 59 1.50 -8.90 0.75
CA ASP A 59 2.67 -8.72 -0.15
C ASP A 59 3.93 -8.34 0.64
N ARG A 60 3.77 -7.46 1.65
CA ARG A 60 4.87 -7.08 2.56
C ARG A 60 5.33 -8.26 3.41
N ALA A 61 4.40 -9.03 3.98
CA ALA A 61 4.74 -10.22 4.74
C ALA A 61 5.52 -11.23 3.88
N SER A 62 5.08 -11.45 2.62
CA SER A 62 5.80 -12.28 1.66
C SER A 62 7.23 -11.79 1.42
N SER A 63 7.39 -10.49 1.13
CA SER A 63 8.72 -9.91 0.89
C SER A 63 9.64 -10.01 2.11
N ILE A 64 9.10 -9.90 3.33
CA ILE A 64 9.84 -10.08 4.58
C ILE A 64 10.27 -11.54 4.74
N LYS A 65 9.35 -12.49 4.48
CA LYS A 65 9.66 -13.93 4.52
C LYS A 65 10.77 -14.27 3.53
N ASP A 66 10.65 -13.82 2.29
CA ASP A 66 11.67 -14.04 1.25
C ASP A 66 13.04 -13.53 1.70
N TYR A 67 13.09 -12.32 2.28
CA TYR A 67 14.34 -11.78 2.83
C TYR A 67 14.90 -12.64 3.97
N LEU A 68 14.07 -13.06 4.93
CA LEU A 68 14.50 -13.88 6.07
C LEU A 68 15.04 -15.25 5.64
N VAL A 69 14.45 -15.86 4.62
CA VAL A 69 14.90 -17.14 4.07
C VAL A 69 16.15 -16.94 3.21
N ASP A 70 16.07 -16.11 2.18
CA ASP A 70 17.12 -15.98 1.16
C ASP A 70 18.38 -15.27 1.65
N LYS A 71 18.22 -14.29 2.54
CA LYS A 71 19.33 -13.48 3.08
C LYS A 71 19.66 -13.84 4.52
N GLY A 72 18.64 -14.17 5.31
CA GLY A 72 18.80 -14.54 6.72
C GLY A 72 19.14 -16.01 6.97
N GLY A 73 18.96 -16.89 5.98
CA GLY A 73 19.23 -18.32 6.11
C GLY A 73 18.24 -19.05 7.03
N LEU A 74 17.08 -18.47 7.33
CA LEU A 74 16.01 -19.20 8.01
C LEU A 74 15.47 -20.29 7.10
N ALA A 75 15.15 -21.44 7.69
CA ALA A 75 14.41 -22.47 6.98
C ALA A 75 12.97 -21.99 6.70
N ASP A 76 12.51 -22.19 5.46
CA ASP A 76 11.21 -21.72 4.97
C ASP A 76 10.03 -22.25 5.80
N ASP A 77 10.13 -23.50 6.23
CA ASP A 77 9.15 -24.24 7.05
C ASP A 77 9.06 -23.74 8.51
N ARG A 78 9.88 -22.75 8.89
CA ARG A 78 9.86 -22.11 10.21
C ARG A 78 9.21 -20.73 10.20
N VAL A 79 8.83 -20.20 9.04
CA VAL A 79 8.23 -18.88 8.90
C VAL A 79 6.81 -19.01 8.35
N TYR A 80 5.84 -18.79 9.23
CA TYR A 80 4.41 -18.91 8.94
C TYR A 80 3.78 -17.54 8.78
N PHE A 81 2.86 -17.43 7.82
CA PHE A 81 1.99 -16.26 7.74
C PHE A 81 0.84 -16.40 8.72
N ILE A 82 0.66 -15.38 9.55
CA ILE A 82 -0.61 -15.14 10.24
C ILE A 82 -1.49 -14.30 9.33
N ASP A 83 -2.81 -14.40 9.48
CA ASP A 83 -3.73 -13.62 8.65
C ASP A 83 -3.50 -12.11 8.81
N ALA A 84 -3.51 -11.39 7.69
CA ALA A 84 -3.33 -9.95 7.66
C ALA A 84 -4.68 -9.27 7.95
N THR A 85 -4.95 -9.00 9.23
CA THR A 85 -6.12 -8.24 9.66
C THR A 85 -5.76 -6.79 9.92
N LEU A 86 -6.66 -5.86 9.56
CA LEU A 86 -6.56 -4.48 10.01
C LEU A 86 -6.96 -4.42 11.48
N GLY A 87 -6.02 -4.01 12.33
CA GLY A 87 -6.27 -3.83 13.77
C GLY A 87 -6.17 -2.36 14.15
N GLN A 88 -6.92 -1.98 15.18
CA GLN A 88 -6.75 -0.69 15.82
C GLN A 88 -5.50 -0.76 16.72
N ALA A 89 -4.61 0.22 16.58
CA ALA A 89 -3.49 0.35 17.50
C ALA A 89 -3.99 0.84 18.86
N GLU A 90 -3.47 0.23 19.91
CA GLU A 90 -3.62 0.67 21.30
C GLU A 90 -2.94 2.04 21.50
N SER A 91 -3.16 2.65 22.67
CA SER A 91 -2.58 3.96 23.01
C SER A 91 -1.04 3.99 23.00
N ASP A 92 -0.40 2.82 23.08
CA ASP A 92 1.05 2.63 23.00
C ASP A 92 1.54 2.22 21.59
N GLY A 93 0.65 2.17 20.61
CA GLY A 93 0.96 1.82 19.21
C GLY A 93 0.99 0.32 18.92
N ARG A 94 0.77 -0.55 19.91
CA ARG A 94 0.70 -2.01 19.68
C ARG A 94 -0.62 -2.38 19.02
N VAL A 95 -0.59 -3.39 18.15
CA VAL A 95 -1.79 -3.93 17.51
C VAL A 95 -2.01 -5.36 18.02
N ILE A 96 -3.14 -5.60 18.66
CA ILE A 96 -3.52 -6.95 19.12
C ILE A 96 -3.84 -7.79 17.88
N SER A 97 -3.07 -8.86 17.68
CA SER A 97 -3.27 -9.80 16.56
C SER A 97 -3.67 -11.17 17.11
N PRO A 98 -4.87 -11.69 16.78
CA PRO A 98 -5.28 -13.00 17.25
C PRO A 98 -4.44 -14.09 16.55
N LEU A 99 -3.71 -14.88 17.34
CA LEU A 99 -3.03 -16.07 16.86
C LEU A 99 -3.98 -17.26 17.01
N HIS A 100 -4.53 -17.73 15.89
CA HIS A 100 -5.24 -19.00 15.85
C HIS A 100 -4.21 -20.11 15.66
N LEU A 101 -3.90 -20.81 16.76
CA LEU A 101 -3.25 -22.11 16.69
C LEU A 101 -4.40 -23.11 16.55
N ASP A 102 -4.65 -23.62 15.34
CA ASP A 102 -5.61 -24.71 15.18
C ASP A 102 -5.22 -25.82 16.17
N SER A 103 -6.11 -26.08 17.11
CA SER A 103 -5.93 -27.07 18.16
C SER A 103 -6.58 -28.35 17.66
N GLU A 104 -5.75 -29.22 17.06
CA GLU A 104 -6.03 -30.58 16.55
C GLU A 104 -7.08 -30.73 15.43
#